data_AF-A0A959DB95-F1
#
_entry.id   AF-A0A959DB95-F1
#
_cell.length_a   1.000
_cell.length_b   1.000
_cell.length_c   1.000
_cell.angle_alpha   90.00
_cell.angle_beta   90.00
_cell.angle_gamma   90.00
#
_symmetry.space_group_name_H-M   'P 1'
#
loop_
_entity.id
_entity.type
_entity.pdbx_description
1 polymer ?
#
loop_
_entity_poly.entity_id
_entity_poly.type
_entity_poly.pdbx_seq_one_letter_code
_entity_poly.pdbx_strand_id
1 'polypeptide(L)'
;MANNPMLSRFLALGFCLAAPVLGLLIFSSPLPEPSGKHGVSGVYAVDSLDLQCRPGQAVELFPVDTDGDDIPDEGRWPLWADDMVDTARVQCGEELVFSINREGETPDSAAAVLFLGCEDAMGTGFVNIEVHAWCEGEIAASCLTYVGVFDNFLICGHELDSFSVEGRIIREDGLPIEGVEVSLSGPRPGFALTDAQGHYHFSDPNVGDDITITPEKNFDYTEGVSTQDLVLISRHILGVDRLGSPYQLIAADVNNSRHVTTLDLIMLRRLLLGIDIEFETNTSWRFVELDYTFPDPSNPWHERFPEWINVNDLPFVGAADLDFVAVKIGDVSLD
;
A
#
# COMPACT_ATOMS: atom_id res chain seq x y z
N MET A 1 53.77 3.77 7.61
CA MET A 1 52.91 4.55 6.69
C MET A 1 53.81 5.57 6.00
N ALA A 2 54.27 5.26 4.80
CA ALA A 2 55.24 6.08 4.07
C ALA A 2 54.52 6.91 3.01
N ASN A 3 54.50 8.22 3.22
CA ASN A 3 54.28 9.24 2.19
C ASN A 3 55.57 9.41 1.38
N ASN A 4 55.49 9.51 0.05
CA ASN A 4 55.88 10.73 -0.66
C ASN A 4 55.61 10.70 -2.18
N PRO A 5 55.37 11.89 -2.79
CA PRO A 5 54.98 12.10 -4.18
C PRO A 5 56.15 12.50 -5.10
N MET A 6 55.94 12.46 -6.42
CA MET A 6 56.71 13.23 -7.42
C MET A 6 55.76 13.80 -8.48
N LEU A 7 55.58 15.11 -8.62
CA LEU A 7 56.43 16.11 -9.31
C LEU A 7 56.64 15.82 -10.81
N SER A 8 56.16 16.72 -11.68
CA SER A 8 57.03 17.59 -12.49
C SER A 8 56.37 18.23 -13.73
N ARG A 9 56.19 19.56 -13.64
CA ARG A 9 56.62 20.63 -14.60
C ARG A 9 56.06 20.66 -16.04
N PHE A 10 55.59 21.84 -16.49
CA PHE A 10 56.42 22.92 -17.08
C PHE A 10 55.57 24.14 -17.48
N LEU A 11 56.08 25.35 -17.20
CA LEU A 11 55.64 26.64 -17.74
C LEU A 11 56.09 26.81 -19.20
N ALA A 12 55.32 27.53 -20.04
CA ALA A 12 55.76 28.79 -20.67
C ALA A 12 54.74 29.41 -21.66
N LEU A 13 54.45 30.70 -21.40
CA LEU A 13 54.23 31.86 -22.28
C LEU A 13 53.52 31.75 -23.66
N GLY A 14 52.35 32.41 -23.75
CA GLY A 14 52.15 33.68 -24.47
C GLY A 14 51.96 33.68 -26.00
N PHE A 15 50.77 34.12 -26.48
CA PHE A 15 50.62 35.31 -27.35
C PHE A 15 49.14 35.65 -27.59
N CYS A 16 48.90 36.95 -27.73
CA CYS A 16 47.62 37.65 -27.90
C CYS A 16 47.23 37.74 -29.39
N LEU A 17 45.95 37.59 -29.75
CA LEU A 17 45.32 38.20 -30.93
C LEU A 17 43.78 38.14 -30.83
N ALA A 18 43.13 39.13 -31.41
CA ALA A 18 41.79 39.66 -31.12
C ALA A 18 40.61 38.97 -31.84
N ALA A 19 39.42 39.05 -31.19
CA ALA A 19 38.00 39.23 -31.63
C ALA A 19 37.50 38.78 -33.04
N PRO A 20 36.18 38.51 -33.30
CA PRO A 20 34.99 38.97 -32.54
C PRO A 20 33.78 38.01 -32.36
N VAL A 21 32.97 38.32 -31.32
CA VAL A 21 31.50 38.44 -31.18
C VAL A 21 30.51 37.67 -32.10
N LEU A 22 29.68 36.81 -31.47
CA LEU A 22 28.19 36.69 -31.52
C LEU A 22 27.87 35.32 -30.84
N GLY A 23 27.02 35.10 -29.85
CA GLY A 23 25.90 35.82 -29.25
C GLY A 23 24.86 34.75 -28.87
N LEU A 24 24.85 34.26 -27.63
CA LEU A 24 23.78 33.41 -27.10
C LEU A 24 23.40 33.88 -25.69
N LEU A 25 22.18 34.41 -25.58
CA LEU A 25 21.60 34.97 -24.36
C LEU A 25 21.06 33.83 -23.49
N ILE A 26 21.60 33.67 -22.29
CA ILE A 26 20.96 32.96 -21.18
C ILE A 26 20.69 34.02 -20.11
N PHE A 27 19.41 34.33 -19.88
CA PHE A 27 18.97 35.18 -18.79
C PHE A 27 19.08 34.40 -17.48
N SER A 28 20.00 34.82 -16.60
CA SER A 28 19.86 34.61 -15.15
C SER A 28 19.28 35.89 -14.56
N SER A 29 18.09 35.80 -13.99
CA SER A 29 17.48 36.89 -13.23
C SER A 29 17.88 36.77 -11.75
N PRO A 30 18.42 37.83 -11.12
CA PRO A 30 18.68 37.88 -9.69
C PRO A 30 17.41 38.24 -8.89
N LEU A 31 17.34 37.73 -7.66
CA LEU A 31 16.35 38.09 -6.63
C LEU A 31 16.39 39.60 -6.32
N PRO A 32 15.23 40.28 -6.12
CA PRO A 32 15.21 41.62 -5.56
C PRO A 32 14.86 41.60 -4.06
N GLU A 33 15.69 42.28 -3.27
CA GLU A 33 15.35 42.78 -1.92
C GLU A 33 15.03 44.29 -1.99
N PRO A 34 14.36 44.86 -0.97
CA PRO A 34 13.28 45.83 -1.17
C PRO A 34 13.79 47.27 -1.26
N SER A 35 13.17 48.06 -2.12
CA SER A 35 13.35 49.51 -2.14
C SER A 35 12.04 50.24 -1.95
N GLY A 36 12.05 51.15 -0.96
CA GLY A 36 11.54 52.50 -1.16
C GLY A 36 10.04 52.69 -1.16
N LYS A 37 9.53 53.13 0.00
CA LYS A 37 8.29 53.88 0.18
C LYS A 37 8.01 54.83 -1.00
N HIS A 38 7.00 54.51 -1.80
CA HIS A 38 6.23 55.50 -2.53
C HIS A 38 4.80 55.46 -2.01
N GLY A 39 4.40 56.55 -1.36
CA GLY A 39 3.01 56.81 -1.05
C GLY A 39 2.21 56.86 -2.35
N VAL A 40 1.41 55.83 -2.57
CA VAL A 40 0.27 55.93 -3.48
C VAL A 40 -0.92 56.21 -2.58
N SER A 41 -1.33 57.48 -2.56
CA SER A 41 -2.68 57.85 -2.19
C SER A 41 -3.59 57.28 -3.26
N GLY A 42 -3.92 56.00 -3.10
CA GLY A 42 -4.99 55.34 -3.80
C GLY A 42 -6.23 55.53 -2.94
N VAL A 43 -7.18 56.31 -3.43
CA VAL A 43 -8.57 56.18 -3.01
C VAL A 43 -9.00 54.81 -3.50
N TYR A 44 -8.73 53.77 -2.71
CA TYR A 44 -9.40 52.49 -2.89
C TYR A 44 -10.86 52.75 -2.56
N ALA A 45 -11.76 52.43 -3.50
CA ALA A 45 -13.17 52.36 -3.20
C ALA A 45 -13.36 51.44 -2.00
N VAL A 46 -13.72 52.01 -0.84
CA VAL A 46 -14.08 51.26 0.36
C VAL A 46 -15.53 50.81 0.14
N ASP A 47 -15.70 49.77 -0.67
CA ASP A 47 -17.02 49.18 -0.97
C ASP A 47 -16.91 47.69 -1.36
N SER A 48 -15.86 46.98 -0.90
CA SER A 48 -15.86 45.52 -0.84
C SER A 48 -15.87 45.09 0.63
N LEU A 49 -16.98 44.49 1.05
CA LEU A 49 -17.01 43.68 2.26
C LEU A 49 -16.11 42.47 2.01
N ASP A 50 -14.93 42.45 2.61
CA ASP A 50 -13.97 41.35 2.42
C ASP A 50 -13.73 40.64 3.76
N LEU A 51 -14.02 39.34 3.78
CA LEU A 51 -13.54 38.41 4.79
C LEU A 51 -12.38 37.62 4.18
N GLN A 52 -11.21 37.68 4.81
CA GLN A 52 -10.03 36.93 4.40
C GLN A 52 -9.67 35.92 5.48
N CYS A 53 -9.67 34.65 5.07
CA CYS A 53 -9.21 33.55 5.91
C CYS A 53 -7.68 33.52 5.94
N ARG A 54 -7.11 33.04 7.04
CA ARG A 54 -5.69 32.71 7.10
C ARG A 54 -5.38 31.59 6.09
N PRO A 55 -4.19 31.61 5.46
CA PRO A 55 -3.72 30.47 4.68
C PRO A 55 -3.59 29.27 5.61
N GLY A 56 -3.94 28.08 5.10
CA GLY A 56 -4.30 26.92 5.91
C GLY A 56 -3.39 26.62 7.10
N GLN A 57 -4.02 26.10 8.17
CA GLN A 57 -3.36 25.82 9.45
C GLN A 57 -3.03 24.34 9.58
N ALA A 58 -1.97 24.02 10.32
CA ALA A 58 -1.67 22.65 10.75
C ALA A 58 -2.05 22.49 12.23
N VAL A 59 -2.78 21.43 12.56
CA VAL A 59 -3.21 21.11 13.92
C VAL A 59 -2.87 19.65 14.25
N GLU A 60 -2.54 19.42 15.51
CA GLU A 60 -2.22 18.10 16.04
C GLU A 60 -3.34 17.71 17.00
N LEU A 61 -3.96 16.55 16.80
CA LEU A 61 -5.04 16.10 17.69
C LEU A 61 -4.51 15.89 19.11
N PHE A 62 -5.33 16.22 20.11
CA PHE A 62 -5.01 15.92 21.51
C PHE A 62 -5.81 14.73 22.01
N PRO A 63 -5.25 13.97 22.97
CA PRO A 63 -5.92 12.82 23.55
C PRO A 63 -7.12 13.23 24.39
N VAL A 64 -8.25 12.58 24.12
CA VAL A 64 -9.47 12.64 24.93
C VAL A 64 -9.78 11.22 25.37
N ASP A 65 -10.07 11.10 26.66
CA ASP A 65 -10.63 9.90 27.27
C ASP A 65 -12.14 10.10 27.36
N THR A 66 -12.88 9.37 26.53
CA THR A 66 -14.32 9.52 26.34
C THR A 66 -15.12 8.60 27.25
N ASP A 67 -14.56 7.44 27.61
CA ASP A 67 -15.23 6.43 28.43
C ASP A 67 -14.80 6.43 29.92
N GLY A 68 -13.78 7.23 30.26
CA GLY A 68 -13.34 7.52 31.61
C GLY A 68 -12.47 6.43 32.23
N ASP A 69 -11.77 5.65 31.42
CA ASP A 69 -10.91 4.55 31.86
C ASP A 69 -9.43 4.95 32.07
N ASP A 70 -9.12 6.24 31.98
CA ASP A 70 -7.79 6.85 32.03
C ASP A 70 -6.87 6.45 30.83
N ILE A 71 -7.44 5.89 29.76
CA ILE A 71 -6.78 5.61 28.48
C ILE A 71 -7.42 6.51 27.41
N PRO A 72 -6.65 7.35 26.71
CA PRO A 72 -7.20 8.11 25.59
C PRO A 72 -7.66 7.20 24.46
N ASP A 73 -8.92 7.35 24.05
CA ASP A 73 -9.60 6.56 23.02
C ASP A 73 -10.06 7.41 21.81
N GLU A 74 -9.98 8.74 21.90
CA GLU A 74 -10.35 9.66 20.83
C GLU A 74 -9.36 10.83 20.70
N GLY A 75 -9.11 11.26 19.45
CA GLY A 75 -8.37 12.47 19.13
C GLY A 75 -9.31 13.59 18.76
N ARG A 76 -9.21 14.74 19.43
CA ARG A 76 -10.02 15.93 19.10
C ARG A 76 -9.16 17.19 19.01
N TRP A 77 -9.61 18.12 18.17
CA TRP A 77 -9.10 19.49 18.15
C TRP A 77 -10.24 20.49 17.89
N PRO A 78 -10.55 21.40 18.83
CA PRO A 78 -11.46 22.50 18.60
C PRO A 78 -10.78 23.56 17.73
N LEU A 79 -11.43 23.90 16.63
CA LEU A 79 -11.03 24.96 15.74
C LEU A 79 -12.07 26.08 15.81
N TRP A 80 -11.67 27.24 16.31
CA TRP A 80 -12.55 28.39 16.40
C TRP A 80 -12.58 29.19 15.10
N ALA A 81 -13.76 29.73 14.77
CA ALA A 81 -13.95 30.50 13.54
C ALA A 81 -13.04 31.75 13.48
N ASP A 82 -12.83 32.42 14.61
CA ASP A 82 -12.00 33.62 14.72
C ASP A 82 -10.51 33.35 14.54
N ASP A 83 -10.03 32.15 14.91
CA ASP A 83 -8.63 31.74 14.68
C ASP A 83 -8.30 31.68 13.18
N MET A 84 -9.30 31.39 12.36
CA MET A 84 -9.17 31.30 10.90
C MET A 84 -9.35 32.63 10.19
N VAL A 85 -9.75 33.70 10.89
CA VAL A 85 -9.89 35.04 10.30
C VAL A 85 -8.54 35.78 10.33
N ASP A 86 -8.10 36.23 9.15
CA ASP A 86 -6.96 37.14 9.03
C ASP A 86 -7.43 38.60 9.05
N THR A 87 -8.39 38.92 8.18
CA THR A 87 -8.95 40.26 8.05
C THR A 87 -10.46 40.18 7.83
N ALA A 88 -11.23 40.91 8.64
CA ALA A 88 -12.66 41.10 8.43
C ALA A 88 -12.96 42.59 8.27
N ARG A 89 -13.36 43.01 7.06
CA ARG A 89 -13.80 44.38 6.75
C ARG A 89 -15.27 44.37 6.33
N VAL A 90 -16.11 43.96 7.26
CA VAL A 90 -17.57 43.89 7.10
C VAL A 90 -18.19 45.10 7.80
N GLN A 91 -19.02 45.87 7.09
CA GLN A 91 -19.79 46.95 7.72
C GLN A 91 -21.03 46.35 8.36
N CYS A 92 -21.05 46.32 9.69
CA CYS A 92 -22.15 45.80 10.49
C CYS A 92 -22.64 46.89 11.44
N GLY A 93 -23.96 47.09 11.55
CA GLY A 93 -24.55 48.00 12.53
C GLY A 93 -24.51 47.45 13.95
N GLU A 94 -24.31 46.14 14.09
CA GLU A 94 -24.23 45.38 15.34
C GLU A 94 -22.91 44.60 15.44
N GLU A 95 -22.77 43.77 16.47
CA GLU A 95 -21.61 42.91 16.66
C GLU A 95 -21.53 41.82 15.59
N LEU A 96 -20.35 41.64 15.02
CA LEU A 96 -20.07 40.58 14.04
C LEU A 96 -19.99 39.23 14.75
N VAL A 97 -20.69 38.23 14.20
CA VAL A 97 -20.60 36.85 14.65
C VAL A 97 -19.89 36.02 13.58
N PHE A 98 -18.92 35.21 13.99
CA PHE A 98 -18.22 34.29 13.09
C PHE A 98 -18.69 32.86 13.31
N SER A 99 -18.89 32.14 12.21
CA SER A 99 -19.14 30.71 12.23
C SER A 99 -18.19 29.97 11.30
N ILE A 100 -18.05 28.67 11.53
CA ILE A 100 -17.20 27.77 10.78
C ILE A 100 -17.94 26.45 10.51
N ASN A 101 -17.83 25.94 9.29
CA ASN A 101 -18.37 24.64 8.87
C ASN A 101 -17.48 24.01 7.80
N ARG A 102 -17.70 22.72 7.52
CA ARG A 102 -16.99 22.06 6.41
C ARG A 102 -17.51 22.60 5.07
N GLU A 103 -16.66 22.61 4.05
CA GLU A 103 -17.05 23.06 2.72
C GLU A 103 -18.25 22.26 2.20
N GLY A 104 -19.33 22.97 1.84
CA GLY A 104 -20.57 22.36 1.33
C GLY A 104 -21.63 22.03 2.37
N GLU A 105 -21.35 22.19 3.67
CA GLU A 105 -22.36 22.13 4.73
C GLU A 105 -23.21 23.40 4.80
N THR A 106 -24.40 23.30 5.39
CA THR A 106 -25.26 24.48 5.60
C THR A 106 -24.72 25.34 6.75
N PRO A 107 -24.42 26.63 6.52
CA PRO A 107 -23.87 27.49 7.57
C PRO A 107 -24.85 27.72 8.72
N ASP A 108 -24.34 27.67 9.95
CA ASP A 108 -25.09 28.00 11.17
C ASP A 108 -24.36 29.11 11.96
N SER A 109 -25.04 30.22 12.17
CA SER A 109 -24.55 31.35 12.96
C SER A 109 -24.15 30.99 14.41
N ALA A 110 -24.64 29.88 14.95
CA ALA A 110 -24.26 29.38 16.28
C ALA A 110 -22.99 28.50 16.27
N ALA A 111 -22.53 28.04 15.11
CA ALA A 111 -21.38 27.15 14.97
C ALA A 111 -20.05 27.93 15.02
N ALA A 112 -19.70 28.47 16.18
CA ALA A 112 -18.45 29.21 16.38
C ALA A 112 -17.20 28.30 16.43
N VAL A 113 -17.39 27.00 16.62
CA VAL A 113 -16.31 26.00 16.76
C VAL A 113 -16.62 24.79 15.90
N LEU A 114 -15.63 24.36 15.12
CA LEU A 114 -15.61 23.08 14.43
C LEU A 114 -14.72 22.12 15.22
N PHE A 115 -15.22 20.95 15.57
CA PHE A 115 -14.40 19.90 16.17
C PHE A 115 -13.83 19.03 15.06
N LEU A 116 -12.50 19.02 14.95
CA LEU A 116 -11.76 18.09 14.11
C LEU A 116 -11.48 16.83 14.92
N GLY A 117 -11.67 15.68 14.27
CA GLY A 117 -11.55 14.38 14.91
C GLY A 117 -10.64 13.43 14.14
N CYS A 118 -10.61 12.19 14.59
CA CYS A 118 -9.78 11.14 13.98
C CYS A 118 -10.13 10.85 12.52
N GLU A 119 -11.39 10.95 12.14
CA GLU A 119 -11.83 10.82 10.75
C GLU A 119 -11.14 11.85 9.82
N ASP A 120 -10.77 13.02 10.34
CA ASP A 120 -10.13 14.09 9.58
C ASP A 120 -8.64 13.86 9.37
N ALA A 121 -7.99 13.16 10.31
CA ALA A 121 -6.58 12.76 10.22
C ALA A 121 -6.38 11.56 9.26
N MET A 122 -7.37 10.66 9.18
CA MET A 122 -7.25 9.38 8.46
C MET A 122 -7.47 9.47 6.93
N GLY A 123 -8.01 10.59 6.43
CA GLY A 123 -8.29 10.80 5.00
C GLY A 123 -7.09 11.34 4.21
N THR A 124 -7.29 12.47 3.52
CA THR A 124 -6.17 13.19 2.87
C THR A 124 -5.28 13.95 3.87
N GLY A 125 -5.67 13.97 5.15
CA GLY A 125 -5.08 14.83 6.18
C GLY A 125 -5.42 16.31 6.01
N PHE A 126 -6.29 16.67 5.06
CA PHE A 126 -6.72 18.05 4.81
C PHE A 126 -8.24 18.16 4.81
N VAL A 127 -8.76 19.10 5.60
CA VAL A 127 -10.19 19.43 5.67
C VAL A 127 -10.40 20.81 5.07
N ASN A 128 -11.21 20.90 4.01
CA ASN A 128 -11.67 22.19 3.49
C ASN A 128 -12.80 22.73 4.37
N ILE A 129 -12.67 24.00 4.74
CA ILE A 129 -13.60 24.67 5.65
C ILE A 129 -14.04 26.01 5.05
N GLU A 130 -15.24 26.42 5.42
CA GLU A 130 -15.80 27.72 5.12
C GLU A 130 -16.04 28.49 6.42
N VAL A 131 -15.57 29.74 6.46
CA VAL A 131 -15.79 30.67 7.57
C VAL A 131 -16.73 31.76 7.12
N HIS A 132 -17.75 32.05 7.92
CA HIS A 132 -18.78 33.04 7.62
C HIS A 132 -18.78 34.17 8.64
N ALA A 133 -18.94 35.41 8.16
CA ALA A 133 -19.23 36.57 8.98
C ALA A 133 -20.73 36.88 8.87
N TRP A 134 -21.41 36.95 10.01
CA TRP A 134 -22.83 37.19 10.12
C TRP A 134 -23.12 38.61 10.63
N CYS A 135 -24.12 39.24 10.03
CA CYS A 135 -24.66 40.54 10.42
C CYS A 135 -26.18 40.46 10.49
N GLU A 136 -26.76 40.82 11.63
CA GLU A 136 -28.23 40.87 11.81
C GLU A 136 -28.95 39.57 11.41
N GLY A 137 -28.26 38.43 11.52
CA GLY A 137 -28.78 37.09 11.17
C GLY A 137 -28.60 36.69 9.71
N GLU A 138 -27.95 37.51 8.88
CA GLU A 138 -27.62 37.19 7.49
C GLU A 138 -26.10 37.04 7.29
N ILE A 139 -25.69 36.21 6.32
CA ILE A 139 -24.28 36.04 5.96
C ILE A 139 -23.83 37.28 5.17
N ALA A 140 -22.93 38.07 5.75
CA ALA A 140 -22.40 39.28 5.14
C ALA A 140 -21.18 39.01 4.24
N ALA A 141 -20.37 38.01 4.59
CA ALA A 141 -19.22 37.56 3.80
C ALA A 141 -18.81 36.13 4.20
N SER A 142 -18.13 35.42 3.31
CA SER A 142 -17.50 34.12 3.60
C SER A 142 -16.11 34.00 2.99
N CYS A 143 -15.29 33.10 3.52
CA CYS A 143 -14.02 32.71 2.94
C CYS A 143 -13.77 31.21 3.07
N LEU A 144 -13.11 30.64 2.07
CA LEU A 144 -12.71 29.24 2.03
C LEU A 144 -11.22 29.11 2.38
N THR A 145 -10.89 28.10 3.18
CA THR A 145 -9.52 27.72 3.49
C THR A 145 -9.47 26.23 3.83
N TYR A 146 -8.31 25.73 4.24
CA TYR A 146 -8.13 24.34 4.61
C TYR A 146 -7.35 24.22 5.91
N VAL A 147 -7.50 23.09 6.60
CA VAL A 147 -6.72 22.74 7.78
C VAL A 147 -6.12 21.36 7.59
N GLY A 148 -4.81 21.26 7.82
CA GLY A 148 -4.09 20.00 7.90
C GLY A 148 -4.22 19.42 9.30
N VAL A 149 -4.75 18.20 9.40
CA VAL A 149 -4.97 17.50 10.68
C VAL A 149 -3.99 16.34 10.77
N PHE A 150 -3.24 16.29 11.88
CA PHE A 150 -2.21 15.29 12.12
C PHE A 150 -2.48 14.51 13.41
N ASP A 151 -2.10 13.22 13.39
CA ASP A 151 -2.07 12.33 14.55
C ASP A 151 -0.67 11.72 14.71
N ASN A 152 0.32 12.58 14.98
CA ASN A 152 1.68 12.15 15.28
C ASN A 152 1.78 11.40 16.62
N PHE A 153 0.81 11.60 17.50
CA PHE A 153 0.73 10.94 18.80
C PHE A 153 0.04 9.57 18.78
N LEU A 154 -0.47 9.13 17.61
CA LEU A 154 -1.15 7.84 17.44
C LEU A 154 -2.33 7.67 18.41
N ILE A 155 -3.04 8.77 18.66
CA ILE A 155 -4.18 8.87 19.59
C ILE A 155 -5.42 8.26 18.98
N CYS A 156 -5.55 8.33 17.65
CA CYS A 156 -6.79 8.01 16.96
C CYS A 156 -7.15 6.53 16.92
N GLY A 157 -6.66 5.77 17.91
CA GLY A 157 -7.33 4.58 18.38
C GLY A 157 -7.70 3.69 17.22
N HIS A 158 -6.75 3.48 16.33
CA HIS A 158 -6.85 2.31 15.50
C HIS A 158 -6.82 1.18 16.54
N GLU A 159 -7.97 0.48 16.70
CA GLU A 159 -7.86 -0.93 16.38
C GLU A 159 -7.15 -0.89 15.03
N LEU A 160 -5.85 -1.12 15.08
CA LEU A 160 -5.14 -1.50 13.89
C LEU A 160 -6.02 -2.64 13.41
N ASP A 161 -6.82 -2.44 12.35
CA ASP A 161 -6.92 -3.46 11.33
C ASP A 161 -5.45 -3.80 11.13
N SER A 162 -5.04 -4.85 11.84
CA SER A 162 -3.66 -5.03 12.26
C SER A 162 -2.85 -4.83 11.00
N PHE A 163 -1.87 -3.94 11.00
CA PHE A 163 -1.03 -3.77 9.83
C PHE A 163 -0.44 -5.16 9.53
N SER A 164 -1.06 -5.86 8.58
CA SER A 164 -0.89 -7.29 8.41
C SER A 164 -0.72 -7.58 6.94
N VAL A 165 0.10 -8.57 6.71
CA VAL A 165 0.20 -9.23 5.43
C VAL A 165 -0.39 -10.60 5.62
N GLU A 166 -1.49 -10.87 4.94
CA GLU A 166 -2.28 -12.07 5.17
C GLU A 166 -2.84 -12.66 3.89
N GLY A 167 -3.17 -13.94 3.98
CA GLY A 167 -3.73 -14.71 2.88
C GLY A 167 -4.17 -16.09 3.35
N ARG A 168 -4.68 -16.87 2.41
CA ARG A 168 -5.15 -18.24 2.63
C ARG A 168 -4.56 -19.18 1.59
N ILE A 169 -4.32 -20.41 2.02
CA ILE A 169 -3.87 -21.48 1.16
C ILE A 169 -4.95 -22.56 1.12
N ILE A 170 -5.50 -22.76 -0.07
CA ILE A 170 -6.59 -23.70 -0.32
C ILE A 170 -6.21 -24.68 -1.43
N ARG A 171 -6.88 -25.82 -1.50
CA ARG A 171 -6.85 -26.74 -2.63
C ARG A 171 -7.75 -26.25 -3.77
N GLU A 172 -7.64 -26.88 -4.93
CA GLU A 172 -8.53 -26.62 -6.07
C GLU A 172 -10.03 -26.76 -5.75
N ASP A 173 -10.39 -27.67 -4.82
CA ASP A 173 -11.78 -27.87 -4.37
C ASP A 173 -12.23 -26.88 -3.28
N GLY A 174 -11.37 -25.92 -2.92
CA GLY A 174 -11.65 -24.88 -1.93
C GLY A 174 -11.42 -25.30 -0.48
N LEU A 175 -10.91 -26.51 -0.23
CA LEU A 175 -10.58 -26.94 1.14
C LEU A 175 -9.27 -26.29 1.62
N PRO A 176 -9.23 -25.78 2.86
CA PRO A 176 -8.02 -25.17 3.41
C PRO A 176 -6.93 -26.18 3.71
N ILE A 177 -5.66 -25.75 3.65
CA ILE A 177 -4.51 -26.55 4.07
C ILE A 177 -3.81 -25.95 5.28
N GLU A 178 -3.77 -26.72 6.37
CA GLU A 178 -3.01 -26.39 7.58
C GLU A 178 -1.52 -26.77 7.47
N GLY A 179 -0.69 -26.04 8.20
CA GLY A 179 0.73 -26.35 8.39
C GLY A 179 1.60 -26.15 7.16
N VAL A 180 1.18 -25.28 6.23
CA VAL A 180 2.05 -24.77 5.17
C VAL A 180 2.94 -23.69 5.76
N GLU A 181 4.25 -23.79 5.54
CA GLU A 181 5.17 -22.72 5.92
C GLU A 181 5.13 -21.62 4.87
N VAL A 182 4.79 -20.41 5.28
CA VAL A 182 4.80 -19.24 4.43
C VAL A 182 5.95 -18.37 4.86
N SER A 183 6.87 -18.10 3.94
CA SER A 183 8.01 -17.22 4.18
C SER A 183 7.74 -15.83 3.61
N LEU A 184 8.06 -14.81 4.40
CA LEU A 184 8.10 -13.41 3.97
C LEU A 184 9.56 -13.03 3.85
N SER A 185 9.96 -12.61 2.65
CA SER A 185 11.27 -12.00 2.40
C SER A 185 11.11 -10.52 2.10
N GLY A 186 12.09 -9.73 2.53
CA GLY A 186 12.05 -8.26 2.50
C GLY A 186 13.00 -7.70 3.56
N PRO A 187 12.89 -6.40 3.89
CA PRO A 187 13.72 -5.77 4.93
C PRO A 187 13.54 -6.40 6.33
N ARG A 188 12.37 -6.96 6.62
CA ARG A 188 12.07 -7.76 7.81
C ARG A 188 11.62 -9.17 7.42
N PRO A 189 12.54 -10.13 7.23
CA PRO A 189 12.14 -11.48 6.87
C PRO A 189 11.48 -12.20 8.05
N GLY A 190 10.56 -13.10 7.75
CA GLY A 190 9.83 -13.90 8.73
C GLY A 190 9.21 -15.15 8.12
N PHE A 191 8.61 -15.98 8.96
CA PHE A 191 7.79 -17.10 8.50
C PHE A 191 6.55 -17.25 9.39
N ALA A 192 5.47 -17.77 8.81
CA ALA A 192 4.23 -18.11 9.47
C ALA A 192 3.79 -19.52 9.04
N LEU A 193 2.98 -20.19 9.85
CA LEU A 193 2.34 -21.45 9.48
C LEU A 193 0.86 -21.20 9.25
N THR A 194 0.28 -21.82 8.22
CA THR A 194 -1.17 -21.76 8.03
C THR A 194 -1.91 -22.49 9.14
N ASP A 195 -3.03 -21.92 9.58
CA ASP A 195 -3.92 -22.50 10.58
C ASP A 195 -4.90 -23.53 9.98
N ALA A 196 -5.83 -24.04 10.81
CA ALA A 196 -6.85 -25.00 10.39
C ALA A 196 -7.82 -24.48 9.31
N GLN A 197 -7.88 -23.17 9.07
CA GLN A 197 -8.63 -22.53 7.99
C GLN A 197 -7.73 -22.14 6.80
N GLY A 198 -6.47 -22.60 6.81
CA GLY A 198 -5.50 -22.33 5.76
C GLY A 198 -4.98 -20.90 5.79
N HIS A 199 -5.30 -20.13 6.82
CA HIS A 199 -4.96 -18.72 6.90
C HIS A 199 -3.56 -18.54 7.49
N TYR A 200 -2.80 -17.61 6.93
CA TYR A 200 -1.53 -17.15 7.48
C TYR A 200 -1.56 -15.62 7.61
N HIS A 201 -0.83 -15.11 8.60
CA HIS A 201 -0.68 -13.68 8.80
C HIS A 201 0.73 -13.34 9.29
N PHE A 202 1.22 -12.18 8.89
CA PHE A 202 2.43 -11.55 9.40
C PHE A 202 2.06 -10.25 10.08
N SER A 203 2.34 -10.15 11.38
CA SER A 203 2.17 -8.91 12.13
C SER A 203 3.32 -7.93 11.86
N ASP A 204 3.00 -6.64 11.76
CA ASP A 204 3.96 -5.54 11.74
C ASP A 204 5.02 -5.56 10.59
N PRO A 205 4.67 -5.80 9.30
CA PRO A 205 5.57 -5.38 8.22
C PRO A 205 5.83 -3.85 8.28
N ASN A 206 6.78 -3.29 7.53
CA ASN A 206 6.84 -1.82 7.40
C ASN A 206 6.10 -1.37 6.13
N VAL A 207 5.40 -0.24 6.24
CA VAL A 207 4.80 0.45 5.09
C VAL A 207 5.88 0.86 4.09
N GLY A 208 5.62 0.66 2.80
CA GLY A 208 6.52 1.00 1.70
C GLY A 208 7.66 -0.01 1.48
N ASP A 209 7.71 -1.11 2.23
CA ASP A 209 8.66 -2.19 1.96
C ASP A 209 8.22 -2.99 0.71
N ASP A 210 9.21 -3.42 -0.08
CA ASP A 210 9.03 -4.45 -1.08
C ASP A 210 9.16 -5.83 -0.41
N ILE A 211 8.11 -6.65 -0.53
CA ILE A 211 8.06 -7.97 0.08
C ILE A 211 7.73 -9.06 -0.94
N THR A 212 8.22 -10.27 -0.66
CA THR A 212 7.88 -11.48 -1.41
C THR A 212 7.37 -12.54 -0.45
N ILE A 213 6.20 -13.10 -0.74
CA ILE A 213 5.57 -14.19 0.00
C ILE A 213 5.78 -15.50 -0.77
N THR A 214 6.39 -16.50 -0.13
CA THR A 214 6.67 -17.81 -0.73
C THR A 214 6.21 -18.94 0.20
N PRO A 215 5.16 -19.69 -0.17
CA PRO A 215 4.74 -20.88 0.56
C PRO A 215 5.61 -22.11 0.24
N GLU A 216 5.81 -22.96 1.25
CA GLU A 216 6.55 -24.21 1.16
C GLU A 216 5.91 -25.29 2.07
N LYS A 217 5.72 -26.49 1.52
CA LYS A 217 5.33 -27.69 2.29
C LYS A 217 5.92 -28.90 1.60
N ASN A 218 7.05 -29.41 2.11
CA ASN A 218 7.82 -30.45 1.42
C ASN A 218 7.98 -31.75 2.23
N PHE A 219 6.87 -32.24 2.80
CA PHE A 219 6.82 -33.49 3.58
C PHE A 219 5.56 -34.29 3.24
N ASP A 220 5.45 -35.49 3.83
CA ASP A 220 4.31 -36.41 3.69
C ASP A 220 3.88 -36.66 2.24
N TYR A 221 4.82 -37.07 1.38
CA TYR A 221 4.61 -37.27 -0.05
C TYR A 221 3.43 -38.19 -0.42
N THR A 222 3.03 -39.11 0.46
CA THR A 222 1.91 -40.03 0.24
C THR A 222 0.54 -39.50 0.70
N GLU A 223 0.49 -38.33 1.34
CA GLU A 223 -0.76 -37.70 1.80
C GLU A 223 -1.70 -37.42 0.61
N GLY A 224 -2.93 -37.94 0.66
CA GLY A 224 -3.92 -37.80 -0.43
C GLY A 224 -3.60 -38.59 -1.70
N VAL A 225 -2.44 -39.25 -1.80
CA VAL A 225 -2.08 -40.03 -2.98
C VAL A 225 -2.63 -41.45 -2.85
N SER A 226 -3.47 -41.85 -3.80
CA SER A 226 -4.15 -43.14 -3.80
C SER A 226 -3.98 -43.89 -5.12
N THR A 227 -4.48 -45.14 -5.17
CA THR A 227 -4.49 -45.90 -6.43
C THR A 227 -5.46 -45.32 -7.46
N GLN A 228 -6.40 -44.47 -7.03
CA GLN A 228 -7.32 -43.80 -7.92
C GLN A 228 -6.58 -42.81 -8.83
N ASP A 229 -5.60 -42.08 -8.29
CA ASP A 229 -4.76 -41.14 -9.05
C ASP A 229 -4.02 -41.83 -10.19
N LEU A 230 -3.44 -43.00 -9.91
CA LEU A 230 -2.76 -43.81 -10.93
C LEU A 230 -3.71 -44.17 -12.08
N VAL A 231 -4.98 -44.47 -11.77
CA VAL A 231 -5.99 -44.80 -12.80
C VAL A 231 -6.33 -43.56 -13.62
N LEU A 232 -6.53 -42.41 -12.99
CA LEU A 232 -6.87 -41.15 -13.65
C LEU A 232 -5.72 -40.67 -14.57
N ILE A 233 -4.49 -40.66 -14.07
CA ILE A 233 -3.29 -40.34 -14.85
C ILE A 233 -3.12 -41.32 -16.02
N SER A 234 -3.35 -42.62 -15.80
CA SER A 234 -3.28 -43.61 -16.88
C SER A 234 -4.33 -43.38 -17.96
N ARG A 235 -5.57 -43.01 -17.60
CA ARG A 235 -6.63 -42.71 -18.57
C ARG A 235 -6.31 -41.45 -19.37
N HIS A 236 -5.68 -40.46 -18.74
CA HIS A 236 -5.22 -39.24 -19.41
C HIS A 236 -4.15 -39.55 -20.45
N ILE A 237 -3.12 -40.32 -20.10
CA ILE A 237 -2.04 -40.73 -21.03
C ILE A 237 -2.61 -41.52 -22.23
N LEU A 238 -3.61 -42.37 -21.99
CA LEU A 238 -4.27 -43.16 -23.04
C LEU A 238 -5.26 -42.34 -23.88
N GLY A 239 -5.55 -41.10 -23.51
CA GLY A 239 -6.53 -40.24 -24.18
C GLY A 239 -7.99 -40.71 -24.02
N VAL A 240 -8.26 -41.60 -23.06
CA VAL A 240 -9.61 -42.11 -22.77
C VAL A 240 -10.41 -41.08 -21.98
N ASP A 241 -9.76 -40.44 -21.01
CA ASP A 241 -10.36 -39.46 -20.11
C ASP A 241 -9.28 -38.49 -19.67
N ARG A 242 -9.42 -37.22 -20.05
CA ARG A 242 -8.37 -36.23 -19.83
C ARG A 242 -8.61 -35.50 -18.52
N LEU A 243 -7.56 -35.34 -17.73
CA LEU A 243 -7.50 -34.36 -16.65
C LEU A 243 -7.98 -32.99 -17.15
N GLY A 244 -8.89 -32.39 -16.38
CA GLY A 244 -9.71 -31.27 -16.82
C GLY A 244 -9.21 -29.90 -16.35
N SER A 245 -8.32 -29.88 -15.36
CA SER A 245 -7.78 -28.64 -14.80
C SER A 245 -6.25 -28.53 -14.92
N PRO A 246 -5.71 -27.30 -14.98
CA PRO A 246 -4.27 -27.07 -14.96
C PRO A 246 -3.63 -27.62 -13.67
N TYR A 247 -4.33 -27.54 -12.54
CA TYR A 247 -3.84 -28.05 -11.26
C TYR A 247 -3.69 -29.59 -11.28
N GLN A 248 -4.66 -30.32 -11.84
CA GLN A 248 -4.55 -31.78 -12.03
C GLN A 248 -3.37 -32.16 -12.94
N LEU A 249 -3.12 -31.38 -13.99
CA LEU A 249 -1.96 -31.61 -14.87
C LEU A 249 -0.63 -31.39 -14.15
N ILE A 250 -0.54 -30.35 -13.31
CA ILE A 250 0.64 -30.08 -12.46
C ILE A 250 0.83 -31.20 -11.44
N ALA A 251 -0.25 -31.65 -10.78
CA ALA A 251 -0.20 -32.76 -9.84
C ALA A 251 0.25 -34.07 -10.51
N ALA A 252 -0.15 -34.32 -11.75
CA ALA A 252 0.21 -35.53 -12.50
C ALA A 252 1.68 -35.58 -12.98
N ASP A 253 2.38 -34.44 -13.08
CA ASP A 253 3.78 -34.33 -13.50
C ASP A 253 4.73 -34.52 -12.30
N VAL A 254 4.80 -35.75 -11.83
CA VAL A 254 5.54 -36.13 -10.61
C VAL A 254 7.02 -35.80 -10.70
N ASN A 255 7.63 -35.95 -11.88
CA ASN A 255 9.06 -35.68 -12.07
C ASN A 255 9.39 -34.23 -12.47
N ASN A 256 8.40 -33.33 -12.51
CA ASN A 256 8.54 -31.93 -12.91
C ASN A 256 9.14 -31.77 -14.33
N SER A 257 8.82 -32.68 -15.25
CA SER A 257 9.29 -32.66 -16.64
C SER A 257 8.40 -31.82 -17.57
N ARG A 258 7.29 -31.30 -17.04
CA ARG A 258 6.24 -30.55 -17.75
C ARG A 258 5.46 -31.39 -18.75
N HIS A 259 5.48 -32.71 -18.56
CA HIS A 259 4.81 -33.67 -19.44
C HIS A 259 4.28 -34.83 -18.60
N VAL A 260 2.99 -35.11 -18.73
CA VAL A 260 2.38 -36.27 -18.06
C VAL A 260 2.64 -37.53 -18.89
N THR A 261 3.47 -38.43 -18.37
CA THR A 261 3.93 -39.63 -19.06
C THR A 261 3.84 -40.87 -18.20
N THR A 262 4.17 -42.03 -18.78
CA THR A 262 4.26 -43.29 -18.02
C THR A 262 5.36 -43.27 -16.96
N LEU A 263 6.34 -42.36 -17.07
CA LEU A 263 7.41 -42.24 -16.06
C LEU A 263 6.83 -41.72 -14.73
N ASP A 264 5.90 -40.77 -14.78
CA ASP A 264 5.23 -40.22 -13.60
C ASP A 264 4.45 -41.29 -12.86
N LEU A 265 3.74 -42.16 -13.60
CA LEU A 265 3.05 -43.33 -13.03
C LEU A 265 4.01 -44.32 -12.33
N ILE A 266 5.20 -44.53 -12.89
CA ILE A 266 6.19 -45.43 -12.29
C ILE A 266 6.72 -44.84 -10.99
N MET A 267 7.05 -43.54 -10.98
CA MET A 267 7.53 -42.83 -9.79
C MET A 267 6.46 -42.79 -8.69
N LEU A 268 5.22 -42.47 -9.04
CA LEU A 268 4.11 -42.45 -8.08
C LEU A 268 3.81 -43.84 -7.50
N ARG A 269 3.86 -44.88 -8.34
CA ARG A 269 3.71 -46.27 -7.86
C ARG A 269 4.85 -46.68 -6.91
N ARG A 270 6.09 -46.27 -7.20
CA ARG A 270 7.24 -46.56 -6.31
C ARG A 270 7.10 -45.88 -4.96
N LEU A 271 6.62 -44.63 -4.96
CA LEU A 271 6.28 -43.89 -3.74
C LEU A 271 5.22 -44.64 -2.91
N LEU A 272 4.09 -45.02 -3.52
CA LEU A 272 3.00 -45.74 -2.85
C LEU A 272 3.41 -47.12 -2.30
N LEU A 273 4.41 -47.75 -2.91
CA LEU A 273 4.97 -49.02 -2.45
C LEU A 273 6.05 -48.84 -1.38
N GLY A 274 6.38 -47.60 -0.99
CA GLY A 274 7.46 -47.28 -0.05
C GLY A 274 8.85 -47.63 -0.57
N ILE A 275 9.01 -47.75 -1.89
CA ILE A 275 10.31 -47.98 -2.53
C ILE A 275 11.10 -46.67 -2.53
N ASP A 276 10.41 -45.58 -2.88
CA ASP A 276 10.89 -44.21 -2.74
C ASP A 276 10.05 -43.53 -1.65
N ILE A 277 10.65 -42.60 -0.90
CA ILE A 277 9.97 -41.85 0.17
C ILE A 277 9.83 -40.35 -0.11
N GLU A 278 10.47 -39.88 -1.17
CA GLU A 278 10.49 -38.50 -1.66
C GLU A 278 10.69 -38.49 -3.17
N PHE A 279 10.44 -37.34 -3.81
CA PHE A 279 10.73 -37.14 -5.23
C PHE A 279 12.12 -36.52 -5.42
N GLU A 280 12.93 -37.05 -6.34
CA GLU A 280 14.29 -36.55 -6.58
C GLU A 280 14.32 -35.16 -7.25
N THR A 281 13.29 -34.83 -8.05
CA THR A 281 13.27 -33.66 -8.94
C THR A 281 12.09 -32.72 -8.70
N ASN A 282 11.28 -32.99 -7.68
CA ASN A 282 10.06 -32.25 -7.39
C ASN A 282 9.82 -32.17 -5.88
N THR A 283 8.90 -31.30 -5.48
CA THR A 283 8.44 -31.16 -4.10
C THR A 283 7.15 -31.95 -3.87
N SER A 284 6.80 -32.20 -2.61
CA SER A 284 5.54 -32.85 -2.21
C SER A 284 4.31 -32.00 -2.57
N TRP A 285 4.42 -30.69 -2.39
CA TRP A 285 3.40 -29.70 -2.72
C TRP A 285 4.00 -28.60 -3.59
N ARG A 286 3.18 -28.06 -4.48
CA ARG A 286 3.45 -26.83 -5.25
C ARG A 286 2.34 -25.83 -5.03
N PHE A 287 2.64 -24.56 -5.23
CA PHE A 287 1.70 -23.47 -4.95
C PHE A 287 1.59 -22.57 -6.16
N VAL A 288 0.37 -22.12 -6.44
CA VAL A 288 0.06 -21.18 -7.51
C VAL A 288 -0.75 -20.06 -6.90
N GLU A 289 -0.47 -18.81 -7.25
CA GLU A 289 -1.30 -17.67 -6.82
C GLU A 289 -2.78 -17.91 -7.22
N LEU A 290 -3.72 -17.62 -6.32
CA LEU A 290 -5.16 -17.87 -6.53
C LEU A 290 -5.70 -17.10 -7.74
N ASP A 291 -5.27 -15.84 -7.88
CA ASP A 291 -5.72 -14.93 -8.95
C ASP A 291 -5.00 -15.19 -10.29
N TYR A 292 -4.04 -16.13 -10.33
CA TYR A 292 -3.33 -16.45 -11.55
C TYR A 292 -4.26 -17.15 -12.57
N THR A 293 -4.42 -16.51 -13.73
CA THR A 293 -5.18 -17.08 -14.84
C THR A 293 -4.26 -17.75 -15.85
N PHE A 294 -4.36 -19.08 -15.96
CA PHE A 294 -3.62 -19.84 -16.97
C PHE A 294 -4.02 -19.42 -18.40
N PRO A 295 -3.07 -18.99 -19.26
CA PRO A 295 -3.37 -18.59 -20.64
C PRO A 295 -3.95 -19.72 -21.49
N ASP A 296 -3.48 -20.95 -21.25
CA ASP A 296 -4.01 -22.19 -21.82
C ASP A 296 -4.26 -23.19 -20.69
N PRO A 297 -5.52 -23.35 -20.24
CA PRO A 297 -5.86 -24.31 -19.17
C PRO A 297 -5.53 -25.77 -19.52
N SER A 298 -5.39 -26.11 -20.80
CA SER A 298 -5.01 -27.45 -21.24
C SER A 298 -3.49 -27.68 -21.24
N ASN A 299 -2.70 -26.62 -21.05
CA ASN A 299 -1.25 -26.65 -20.97
C ASN A 299 -0.75 -25.62 -19.94
N PRO A 300 -0.70 -25.97 -18.64
CA PRO A 300 -0.27 -25.06 -17.59
C PRO A 300 1.20 -24.60 -17.72
N TRP A 301 2.00 -25.28 -18.54
CA TRP A 301 3.41 -24.95 -18.78
C TRP A 301 3.65 -24.11 -20.03
N HIS A 302 2.58 -23.61 -20.68
CA HIS A 302 2.70 -22.65 -21.77
C HIS A 302 3.53 -21.42 -21.35
N GLU A 303 3.32 -21.00 -20.11
CA GLU A 303 4.04 -19.96 -19.39
C GLU A 303 4.48 -20.52 -18.04
N ARG A 304 5.50 -19.89 -17.44
CA ARG A 304 5.86 -20.18 -16.05
C ARG A 304 4.88 -19.44 -15.13
N PHE A 305 4.02 -20.18 -14.44
CA PHE A 305 3.19 -19.62 -13.37
C PHE A 305 4.03 -19.20 -12.15
N PRO A 306 3.62 -18.17 -11.42
CA PRO A 306 4.28 -17.73 -10.19
C PRO A 306 4.02 -18.71 -9.05
N GLU A 307 5.06 -19.01 -8.27
CA GLU A 307 4.98 -19.81 -7.03
C GLU A 307 5.25 -18.93 -5.80
N TRP A 308 5.16 -17.61 -5.97
CA TRP A 308 5.36 -16.58 -4.96
C TRP A 308 4.56 -15.35 -5.36
N ILE A 309 4.18 -14.52 -4.39
CA ILE A 309 3.53 -13.23 -4.63
C ILE A 309 4.50 -12.12 -4.25
N ASN A 310 4.65 -11.12 -5.13
CA ASN A 310 5.44 -9.92 -4.85
C ASN A 310 4.50 -8.75 -4.59
N VAL A 311 4.71 -8.05 -3.49
CA VAL A 311 4.03 -6.80 -3.18
C VAL A 311 5.09 -5.71 -3.13
N ASN A 312 5.00 -4.74 -4.05
CA ASN A 312 5.90 -3.59 -4.06
C ASN A 312 5.22 -2.43 -3.34
N ASP A 313 6.00 -1.60 -2.66
CA ASP A 313 5.51 -0.42 -1.93
C ASP A 313 4.29 -0.75 -1.03
N LEU A 314 4.44 -1.67 -0.07
CA LEU A 314 3.34 -2.16 0.79
C LEU A 314 2.48 -1.00 1.35
N PRO A 315 1.15 -0.97 1.11
CA PRO A 315 0.33 0.19 1.42
C PRO A 315 0.05 0.28 2.93
N PHE A 316 -0.36 1.46 3.40
CA PHE A 316 -0.58 1.75 4.83
C PHE A 316 -1.66 0.87 5.49
N VAL A 317 -2.53 0.25 4.69
CA VAL A 317 -3.59 -0.68 5.15
C VAL A 317 -3.13 -2.14 5.24
N GLY A 318 -1.86 -2.45 4.96
CA GLY A 318 -1.38 -3.82 4.82
C GLY A 318 -1.76 -4.46 3.48
N ALA A 319 -1.59 -5.76 3.35
CA ALA A 319 -1.97 -6.50 2.15
C ALA A 319 -2.74 -7.77 2.53
N ALA A 320 -4.00 -7.82 2.12
CA ALA A 320 -4.85 -9.00 2.22
C ALA A 320 -4.98 -9.69 0.85
N ASP A 321 -5.71 -10.80 0.82
CA ASP A 321 -6.03 -11.57 -0.38
C ASP A 321 -4.79 -12.11 -1.13
N LEU A 322 -3.67 -12.31 -0.42
CA LEU A 322 -2.47 -12.94 -0.96
C LEU A 322 -2.64 -14.47 -1.01
N ASP A 323 -3.71 -14.93 -1.65
CA ASP A 323 -4.15 -16.32 -1.58
C ASP A 323 -3.37 -17.23 -2.55
N PHE A 324 -3.19 -18.50 -2.18
CA PHE A 324 -2.58 -19.54 -3.03
C PHE A 324 -3.48 -20.77 -3.18
N VAL A 325 -3.43 -21.38 -4.36
CA VAL A 325 -3.87 -22.76 -4.60
C VAL A 325 -2.70 -23.71 -4.39
N ALA A 326 -2.84 -24.61 -3.43
CA ALA A 326 -1.91 -25.70 -3.18
C ALA A 326 -2.25 -26.93 -4.02
N VAL A 327 -1.23 -27.48 -4.68
CA VAL A 327 -1.30 -28.63 -5.57
C VAL A 327 -0.44 -29.74 -4.98
N LYS A 328 -1.08 -30.83 -4.55
CA LYS A 328 -0.37 -32.03 -4.09
C LYS A 328 0.19 -32.78 -5.29
N ILE A 329 1.50 -32.99 -5.33
CA ILE A 329 2.11 -33.77 -6.41
C ILE A 329 1.74 -35.24 -6.24
N GLY A 330 1.09 -35.80 -7.26
CA GLY A 330 0.61 -37.17 -7.30
C GLY A 330 -0.86 -37.36 -6.98
N ASP A 331 -1.53 -36.39 -6.36
CA ASP A 331 -2.97 -36.44 -6.05
C ASP A 331 -3.74 -35.61 -7.10
N VAL A 332 -4.41 -36.31 -8.02
CA VAL A 332 -5.24 -35.71 -9.07
C VAL A 332 -6.73 -35.91 -8.81
N SER A 333 -7.07 -36.79 -7.86
CA SER A 333 -8.43 -37.15 -7.50
C SER A 333 -9.00 -36.27 -6.40
N LEU A 334 -8.13 -35.62 -5.61
CA LEU A 334 -8.46 -34.76 -4.49
C LEU A 334 -9.26 -35.50 -3.41
N ASP A 335 -8.97 -36.80 -3.20
CA ASP A 335 -9.71 -37.70 -2.31
C ASP A 335 -9.26 -37.72 -0.84
#